data_AF-A0A6A6L8R2-F1
#
_entry.id   AF-A0A6A6L8R2-F1
#
_cell.length_a   1.000
_cell.length_b   1.000
_cell.length_c   1.000
_cell.angle_alpha   90.00
_cell.angle_beta   90.00
_cell.angle_gamma   90.00
#
_symmetry.space_group_name_H-M   'P 1'
#
loop_
_entity.id
_entity.type
_entity.pdbx_description
1 polymer ?
#
loop_
_entity_poly.entity_id
_entity_poly.type
_entity_poly.pdbx_seq_one_letter_code
_entity_poly.pdbx_strand_id
1 'polypeptide(L)'
;MQLELQYAAETNALQPPHRYVPWVVVDGQPLYEDYENFISYICKAYNGTAVPKACSDESRNAIQRGKARPKIPVCYKEREMSTVSEQIISAISLWMKRTIGDASL
;
A
#
# COMPACT_ATOMS: atom_id res chain seq x y z
N MET A 1 2.35 -7.00 23.61
CA MET A 1 2.04 -5.63 24.07
C MET A 1 3.25 -4.69 24.19
N GLN A 2 4.49 -5.14 24.51
CA GLN A 2 5.63 -4.21 24.65
C GLN A 2 5.91 -3.37 23.39
N LEU A 3 5.85 -3.98 22.20
CA LEU A 3 6.02 -3.29 20.92
C LEU A 3 4.93 -2.22 20.69
N GLU A 4 3.68 -2.52 21.03
CA GLU A 4 2.55 -1.60 20.84
C GLU A 4 2.71 -0.36 21.73
N LEU A 5 3.15 -0.54 22.98
CA LEU A 5 3.44 0.59 23.87
C LEU A 5 4.58 1.46 23.35
N GLN A 6 5.63 0.83 22.78
CA GLN A 6 6.73 1.58 22.18
C GLN A 6 6.27 2.42 20.99
N TYR A 7 5.53 1.82 20.04
CA TYR A 7 5.01 2.55 18.89
C TYR A 7 3.97 3.61 19.29
N ALA A 8 3.18 3.37 20.35
CA ALA A 8 2.28 4.38 20.89
C ALA A 8 3.06 5.58 21.44
N ALA A 9 4.17 5.35 22.16
CA ALA A 9 5.03 6.43 22.65
C ALA A 9 5.67 7.20 21.48
N GLU A 10 6.18 6.53 20.46
CA GLU A 10 6.74 7.16 19.24
C GLU A 10 5.68 7.99 18.50
N THR A 11 4.46 7.47 18.35
CA THR A 11 3.35 8.16 17.69
C THR A 11 2.87 9.38 18.48
N ASN A 12 2.77 9.26 19.82
CA ASN A 12 2.39 10.36 20.71
C ASN A 12 3.46 11.47 20.77
N ALA A 13 4.72 11.14 20.50
CA ALA A 13 5.83 12.08 20.49
C ALA A 13 5.98 12.86 19.17
N LEU A 14 5.18 12.56 18.14
CA LEU A 14 5.22 13.28 16.86
C LEU A 14 4.96 14.78 17.05
N GLN A 15 5.77 15.61 16.38
CA GLN A 15 5.63 17.05 16.38
C GLN A 15 5.51 17.56 14.93
N PRO A 16 4.38 18.18 14.53
CA PRO A 16 3.15 18.33 15.32
C PRO A 16 2.45 16.98 15.56
N PRO A 17 1.55 16.87 16.55
CA PRO A 17 0.71 15.69 16.73
C PRO A 17 -0.05 15.36 15.44
N HIS A 18 -0.13 14.08 15.09
CA HIS A 18 -0.80 13.64 13.87
C HIS A 18 -2.32 13.91 13.95
N ARG A 19 -2.92 14.36 12.83
CA ARG A 19 -4.36 14.70 12.78
C ARG A 19 -5.23 13.57 12.21
N TYR A 20 -4.64 12.74 11.38
CA TYR A 20 -5.26 11.60 10.70
C TYR A 20 -4.16 10.64 10.25
N VAL A 21 -4.59 9.49 9.72
CA VAL A 21 -3.71 8.53 9.07
C VAL A 21 -4.05 8.44 7.57
N PRO A 22 -3.07 8.21 6.68
CA PRO A 22 -1.64 8.06 6.98
C PRO A 22 -0.96 9.38 7.40
N TRP A 23 0.02 9.31 8.31
CA TRP A 23 0.87 10.45 8.72
C TRP A 23 2.27 10.27 8.17
N VAL A 24 2.56 10.92 7.02
CA VAL A 24 3.85 10.79 6.32
C VAL A 24 4.71 12.02 6.60
N VAL A 25 5.94 11.78 7.04
CA VAL A 25 6.94 12.82 7.36
C VAL A 25 8.20 12.55 6.55
N VAL A 26 8.70 13.57 5.84
CA VAL A 26 9.98 13.52 5.12
C VAL A 26 10.86 14.64 5.67
N ASP A 27 12.01 14.28 6.23
CA ASP A 27 12.98 15.23 6.80
C ASP A 27 12.34 16.23 7.80
N GLY A 28 11.51 15.71 8.71
CA GLY A 28 10.78 16.52 9.69
C GLY A 28 9.56 17.27 9.15
N GLN A 29 9.33 17.29 7.83
CA GLN A 29 8.18 17.94 7.20
C GLN A 29 6.99 16.96 7.06
N PRO A 30 5.85 17.20 7.74
CA PRO A 30 4.62 16.44 7.50
C PRO A 30 4.01 16.82 6.13
N LEU A 31 3.59 15.82 5.35
CA LEU A 31 3.10 16.01 3.98
C LEU A 31 1.59 16.22 3.86
N TYR A 32 0.82 15.93 4.92
CA TYR A 32 -0.66 16.06 4.92
C TYR A 32 -1.30 15.35 3.71
N GLU A 33 -2.17 16.05 2.96
CA GLU A 33 -2.86 15.52 1.78
C GLU A 33 -1.91 15.23 0.60
N ASP A 34 -0.69 15.76 0.61
CA ASP A 34 0.29 15.55 -0.46
C ASP A 34 1.14 14.28 -0.26
N TYR A 35 0.74 13.40 0.67
CA TYR A 35 1.48 12.19 1.03
C TYR A 35 1.76 11.27 -0.16
N GLU A 36 0.93 11.26 -1.21
CA GLU A 36 1.15 10.45 -2.42
C GLU A 36 2.37 10.94 -3.24
N ASN A 37 2.78 12.19 -3.06
CA ASN A 37 3.94 12.78 -3.73
C ASN A 37 5.24 12.65 -2.93
N PHE A 38 5.29 11.79 -1.90
CA PHE A 38 6.45 11.63 -0.99
C PHE A 38 7.80 11.44 -1.70
N ILE A 39 7.84 10.74 -2.84
CA ILE A 39 9.07 10.61 -3.66
C ILE A 39 9.61 11.98 -4.08
N SER A 40 8.73 12.90 -4.49
CA SER A 40 9.16 14.25 -4.86
C SER A 40 9.74 15.01 -3.67
N TYR A 41 9.26 14.77 -2.45
CA TYR A 41 9.80 15.39 -1.25
C TYR A 41 11.15 14.77 -0.87
N ILE A 42 11.28 13.44 -0.92
CA ILE A 42 12.54 12.73 -0.70
C ILE A 42 13.62 13.27 -1.64
N CYS A 43 13.30 13.39 -2.93
CA CYS A 43 14.24 13.88 -3.94
C CYS A 43 14.63 15.35 -3.76
N LYS A 44 13.73 16.18 -3.23
CA LYS A 44 14.05 17.59 -2.89
C LYS A 44 14.89 17.71 -1.62
N ALA A 45 14.67 16.84 -0.63
CA ALA A 45 15.40 16.82 0.63
C ALA A 45 16.80 16.17 0.49
N TYR A 46 17.01 15.37 -0.55
CA TYR A 46 18.30 14.74 -0.81
C TYR A 46 19.38 15.78 -1.12
N ASN A 47 20.38 15.86 -0.24
CA ASN A 47 21.51 16.80 -0.33
C ASN A 47 22.83 16.15 -0.76
N GLY A 48 22.80 14.86 -1.14
CA GLY A 48 23.98 14.15 -1.62
C GLY A 48 24.36 14.56 -3.05
N THR A 49 25.64 14.40 -3.39
CA THR A 49 26.17 14.79 -4.70
C THR A 49 25.73 13.86 -5.84
N ALA A 50 25.53 12.57 -5.55
CA ALA A 50 25.10 11.58 -6.52
C ALA A 50 23.58 11.36 -6.43
N VAL A 51 22.81 12.16 -7.15
CA VAL A 51 21.34 12.09 -7.15
C VAL A 51 20.88 10.71 -7.65
N PRO A 52 20.06 9.97 -6.88
CA PRO A 52 19.53 8.68 -7.31
C PRO A 52 18.74 8.80 -8.62
N LYS A 53 18.84 7.80 -9.50
CA LYS A 53 18.05 7.74 -10.74
C LYS A 53 16.54 7.86 -10.50
N ALA A 54 16.05 7.40 -9.35
CA ALA A 54 14.66 7.55 -8.95
C ALA A 54 14.19 9.01 -8.84
N CYS A 55 15.12 9.96 -8.70
CA CYS A 55 14.87 11.39 -8.60
C CYS A 55 15.04 12.15 -9.91
N SER A 56 15.35 11.47 -11.03
CA SER A 56 15.46 12.12 -12.34
C SER A 56 14.09 12.46 -12.92
N ASP A 57 14.01 13.39 -13.86
CA ASP A 57 12.72 13.83 -14.40
C ASP A 57 12.01 12.73 -15.22
N GLU A 58 12.76 11.78 -15.79
CA GLU A 58 12.20 10.63 -16.52
C GLU A 58 11.41 9.70 -15.60
N SER A 59 11.86 9.50 -14.35
CA SER A 59 11.15 8.67 -13.37
C SER A 59 9.90 9.36 -12.84
N ARG A 60 9.94 10.69 -12.62
CA ARG A 60 8.77 11.48 -12.17
C ARG A 60 7.63 11.44 -13.19
N ASN A 61 7.97 11.55 -14.48
CA ASN A 61 7.00 11.44 -15.57
C ASN A 61 6.40 10.03 -15.70
N ALA A 62 7.18 8.97 -15.41
CA ALA A 62 6.66 7.60 -15.38
C ALA A 62 5.65 7.37 -14.23
N ILE A 63 5.90 7.96 -13.06
CA ILE A 63 4.99 7.88 -11.90
C ILE A 63 3.67 8.62 -12.19
N GLN A 64 3.74 9.80 -12.81
CA GLN A 64 2.54 10.57 -13.20
C GLN A 64 1.72 9.84 -14.28
N ARG A 65 2.36 9.22 -15.27
CA ARG A 65 1.67 8.38 -16.28
C ARG A 65 1.00 7.14 -15.67
N GLY A 66 1.45 6.69 -14.50
CA GLY A 66 0.82 5.63 -13.72
C GLY A 66 -0.37 6.08 -12.86
N LYS A 67 -0.64 7.40 -12.71
CA LYS A 67 -1.74 7.94 -11.88
C LYS A 67 -3.14 7.77 -12.49
N ALA A 68 -3.28 7.03 -13.59
CA ALA A 68 -4.56 6.54 -14.07
C ALA A 68 -4.83 5.11 -13.54
N ARG A 69 -4.93 4.95 -12.22
CA ARG A 69 -5.65 3.81 -11.63
C ARG A 69 -6.59 4.32 -10.55
N PRO A 70 -7.87 3.91 -10.56
CA PRO A 70 -8.82 4.29 -9.52
C PRO A 70 -8.25 3.91 -8.15
N LYS A 71 -8.36 4.82 -7.17
CA LYS A 71 -8.00 4.56 -5.78
C LYS A 71 -8.80 3.34 -5.30
N ILE A 72 -8.17 2.18 -5.23
CA ILE A 72 -8.78 0.99 -4.60
C ILE A 72 -8.82 1.31 -3.10
N PRO A 73 -10.01 1.37 -2.47
CA PRO A 73 -10.09 1.56 -1.03
C PRO A 73 -9.32 0.44 -0.33
N VAL A 74 -8.48 0.78 0.65
CA VAL A 74 -7.68 -0.17 1.45
C VAL A 74 -8.53 -0.87 2.53
N CYS A 75 -9.86 -0.76 2.45
CA CYS A 75 -10.74 -1.75 3.06
C CYS A 75 -11.05 -2.80 2.00
N TYR A 76 -10.85 -4.08 2.31
CA TYR A 76 -11.45 -5.17 1.54
C TYR A 76 -12.96 -4.96 1.56
N LYS A 77 -13.48 -4.30 0.52
CA LYS A 77 -14.86 -4.57 0.12
C LYS A 77 -14.81 -6.00 -0.37
N GLU A 78 -15.58 -6.87 0.27
CA GLU A 78 -16.02 -8.11 -0.36
C GLU A 78 -16.44 -7.73 -1.77
N ARG A 79 -15.66 -8.19 -2.75
CA ARG A 79 -16.04 -8.09 -4.13
C ARG A 79 -17.38 -8.81 -4.20
N GLU A 80 -18.43 -8.15 -4.65
CA GLU A 80 -19.60 -8.87 -5.14
C GLU A 80 -19.07 -9.83 -6.21
N MET A 81 -18.87 -11.09 -5.81
CA MET A 81 -18.34 -12.10 -6.69
C MET A 81 -19.38 -12.26 -7.79
N SER A 82 -19.00 -12.03 -9.04
CA SER A 82 -19.90 -12.35 -10.13
C SER A 82 -20.28 -13.83 -10.02
N THR A 83 -21.48 -14.18 -10.46
CA THR A 83 -21.96 -15.58 -10.52
C THR A 83 -20.96 -16.51 -11.21
N VAL A 84 -20.19 -15.98 -12.17
CA VAL A 84 -19.10 -16.68 -12.85
C VAL A 84 -17.99 -17.09 -11.87
N SER A 85 -17.60 -16.22 -10.94
CA SER A 85 -16.58 -16.53 -9.93
C SER A 85 -17.07 -17.60 -8.95
N GLU A 86 -18.35 -17.58 -8.56
CA GLU A 86 -18.95 -18.64 -7.73
C GLU A 86 -18.99 -19.98 -8.49
N GLN A 87 -19.35 -19.96 -9.78
CA GLN A 87 -19.33 -21.17 -10.60
C GLN A 87 -17.93 -21.74 -10.76
N ILE A 88 -16.91 -20.90 -10.94
CA ILE A 88 -15.52 -21.33 -11.03
C ILE A 88 -15.06 -21.93 -9.69
N ILE A 89 -15.36 -21.28 -8.56
CA ILE A 89 -15.01 -21.82 -7.23
C ILE A 89 -15.74 -23.14 -6.97
N SER A 90 -17.02 -23.23 -7.33
CA SER A 90 -17.80 -24.47 -7.24
C SER A 90 -17.18 -25.59 -8.08
N ALA A 91 -16.87 -25.32 -9.35
CA ALA A 91 -16.24 -26.29 -10.24
C ALA A 91 -14.87 -26.76 -9.73
N ILE A 92 -14.03 -25.83 -9.23
CA ILE A 92 -12.73 -26.17 -8.63
C ILE A 92 -12.92 -27.01 -7.36
N SER A 93 -13.88 -26.65 -6.49
CA SER A 93 -14.17 -27.42 -5.27
C SER A 93 -14.67 -28.84 -5.57
N LEU A 94 -15.47 -29.00 -6.63
CA LEU A 94 -16.00 -30.28 -7.07
C LEU A 94 -14.91 -31.13 -7.73
N TRP A 95 -14.01 -30.49 -8.48
CA TRP A 95 -12.82 -31.14 -9.03
C TRP A 95 -11.89 -31.61 -7.92
N MET A 96 -11.62 -30.79 -6.90
CA MET A 96 -10.84 -31.22 -5.72
C MET A 96 -11.50 -32.37 -4.97
N LYS A 97 -12.82 -32.35 -4.77
CA LYS A 97 -13.53 -33.48 -4.16
C LYS A 97 -13.39 -34.76 -5.00
N ARG A 98 -13.40 -34.64 -6.33
CA ARG A 98 -13.29 -35.79 -7.23
C ARG A 98 -11.84 -36.31 -7.34
N THR A 99 -10.84 -35.44 -7.22
CA THR A 99 -9.42 -35.83 -7.33
C THR A 99 -8.84 -36.29 -5.99
N ILE A 100 -9.29 -35.71 -4.87
CA ILE A 100 -8.82 -36.05 -3.53
C ILE A 100 -9.71 -37.13 -2.88
N GLY A 101 -10.96 -37.28 -3.33
CA GLY A 101 -11.92 -38.28 -2.83
C GLY A 101 -11.60 -39.75 -3.18
N ASP A 102 -10.63 -40.01 -4.05
CA ASP A 102 -10.13 -41.37 -4.39
C ASP A 102 -8.73 -41.64 -3.81
N ALA A 103 -8.37 -40.99 -2.70
CA ALA A 103 -7.25 -41.40 -1.85
C ALA A 103 -7.76 -41.77 -0.46
N SER A 104 -8.49 -42.89 -0.39
CA SER A 104 -8.73 -43.62 0.86
C SER A 104 -8.11 -45.01 0.77
N LEU A 105 -6.91 -45.12 1.34
CA LEU A 105 -6.39 -46.33 1.98
C LEU A 105 -5.59 -45.89 3.22
#